data_AF-A0A9E4ICB6-F1
#
_entry.id   AF-A0A9E4ICB6-F1
#
_cell.length_a   1.000
_cell.length_b   1.000
_cell.length_c   1.000
_cell.angle_alpha   90.00
_cell.angle_beta   90.00
_cell.angle_gamma   90.00
#
_symmetry.space_group_name_H-M   'P 1'
#
loop_
_entity.id
_entity.type
_entity.pdbx_description
1 polymer ?
#
loop_
_entity_poly.entity_id
_entity_poly.type
_entity_poly.pdbx_seq_one_letter_code
_entity_poly.pdbx_strand_id
1 'polypeptide(L)' 'MTDSFAAEALGLLRKLTGDPEATFRSGQFSAIRKLVDRRQRLLLVQSTGWGKSAV' A
#
# COMPACT_ATOMS: atom_id res chain seq x y z
N MET A 1 17.82 2.48 2.02
CA MET A 1 16.97 1.57 1.21
C MET A 1 15.47 1.68 1.53
N THR A 2 15.05 2.10 2.73
CA THR A 2 13.63 2.23 3.10
C THR A 2 12.85 3.34 2.38
N ASP A 3 13.49 4.47 2.08
CA ASP A 3 12.81 5.60 1.42
C ASP A 3 12.42 5.31 -0.03
N SER A 4 13.25 4.53 -0.75
CA SER A 4 12.96 4.18 -2.15
C SER A 4 11.70 3.33 -2.27
N PHE A 5 11.54 2.33 -1.39
CA PHE A 5 10.37 1.44 -1.43
C PHE A 5 9.08 2.21 -1.11
N ALA A 6 9.11 3.10 -0.12
CA ALA A 6 7.96 3.93 0.22
C ALA A 6 7.56 4.87 -0.93
N ALA A 7 8.54 5.53 -1.55
CA ALA A 7 8.30 6.42 -2.69
C ALA A 7 7.77 5.66 -3.92
N GLU A 8 8.33 4.49 -4.23
CA GLU A 8 7.88 3.64 -5.33
C GLU A 8 6.44 3.16 -5.12
N ALA A 9 6.14 2.62 -3.94
CA ALA A 9 4.80 2.16 -3.61
C ALA A 9 3.78 3.31 -3.66
N LEU A 10 4.15 4.51 -3.21
CA LEU A 10 3.28 5.69 -3.28
C LEU A 10 3.04 6.12 -4.73
N GLY A 11 4.08 6.08 -5.57
CA GLY A 11 3.96 6.34 -7.01
C GLY A 11 3.02 5.35 -7.72
N LEU A 12 3.08 4.07 -7.35
CA LEU A 12 2.16 3.05 -7.86
C LEU A 12 0.73 3.26 -7.39
N LEU A 13 0.52 3.62 -6.12
CA LEU A 13 -0.81 3.95 -5.61
C LEU A 13 -1.45 5.08 -6.42
N ARG A 14 -0.72 6.17 -6.63
CA ARG A 14 -1.20 7.35 -7.39
C ARG A 14 -1.54 7.00 -8.83
N LYS A 15 -0.71 6.17 -9.48
CA LYS A 15 -1.00 5.65 -10.83
C LYS A 15 -2.24 4.77 -10.85
N LEU A 16 -2.41 3.89 -9.86
CA LEU A 16 -3.55 2.98 -9.76
C LEU A 16 -4.86 3.74 -9.54
N THR A 17 -4.84 4.81 -8.73
CA THR A 17 -6.04 5.61 -8.44
C THR A 17 -6.31 6.71 -9.46
N GLY A 18 -5.32 7.06 -10.29
CA GLY A 18 -5.37 8.24 -11.16
C GLY A 18 -5.36 9.57 -10.40
N ASP A 19 -4.96 9.54 -9.12
CA ASP A 19 -4.97 10.70 -8.23
C ASP A 19 -3.53 10.99 -7.74
N PRO A 20 -2.91 12.12 -8.15
CA PRO A 20 -1.54 12.47 -7.76
C PRO A 20 -1.40 12.80 -6.28
N GLU A 21 -2.49 13.16 -5.60
CA GLU A 21 -2.50 13.50 -4.18
C GLU A 21 -2.84 12.29 -3.30
N ALA A 22 -3.08 11.12 -3.90
CA ALA A 22 -3.39 9.91 -3.16
C ALA A 22 -2.28 9.58 -2.15
N THR A 23 -2.72 9.26 -0.92
CA THR A 23 -1.86 8.82 0.19
C THR A 23 -2.34 7.48 0.73
N PHE A 24 -1.43 6.72 1.35
CA PHE A 24 -1.80 5.47 2.01
C PHE A 24 -2.79 5.71 3.16
N ARG A 25 -3.79 4.83 3.25
CA ARG A 25 -4.64 4.76 4.45
C ARG A 25 -3.90 4.06 5.59
N SER A 26 -4.39 4.27 6.82
CA SER A 26 -3.77 3.71 8.02
C SER A 26 -3.55 2.20 7.90
N GLY A 27 -2.30 1.75 8.03
CA GLY A 27 -1.92 0.32 7.96
C GLY A 27 -1.69 -0.23 6.55
N GLN A 28 -2.09 0.48 5.48
CA GLN A 28 -1.99 0.01 4.10
C GLN A 28 -0.52 -0.21 3.67
N PHE A 29 0.34 0.79 3.88
CA PHE A 29 1.76 0.68 3.56
C PHE A 29 2.46 -0.43 4.36
N SER A 30 2.10 -0.59 5.64
CA SER A 30 2.65 -1.66 6.48
C SER A 30 2.28 -3.05 5.95
N ALA A 31 1.03 -3.22 5.49
CA ALA A 31 0.58 -4.47 4.86
C ALA A 31 1.35 -4.76 3.57
N ILE A 32 1.46 -3.78 2.68
CA ILE A 32 2.24 -3.90 1.42
C ILE A 32 3.69 -4.26 1.72
N ARG A 33 4.34 -3.58 2.66
CA ARG A 33 5.73 -3.86 3.04
C ARG A 33 5.90 -5.28 3.58
N LYS A 34 4.97 -5.77 4.41
CA LYS A 34 5.01 -7.15 4.91
C LYS A 34 4.89 -8.18 3.77
N LEU A 35 4.01 -7.94 2.81
CA LEU A 35 3.78 -8.84 1.68
C LEU A 35 4.92 -8.82 0.65
N VAL A 36 5.38 -7.63 0.25
CA VAL A 36 6.31 -7.46 -0.88
C VAL A 36 7.78 -7.50 -0.43
N ASP A 37 8.15 -6.62 0.50
CA ASP A 37 9.53 -6.49 0.99
C ASP A 37 9.90 -7.68 1.91
N ARG A 38 8.99 -8.04 2.82
CA ARG A 38 9.24 -9.11 3.81
C ARG A 38 8.78 -10.50 3.40
N ARG A 39 8.04 -10.62 2.28
CA ARG A 39 7.51 -11.90 1.75
C ARG A 39 6.74 -12.71 2.79
N GLN A 40 6.04 -12.03 3.70
CA GLN A 40 5.25 -12.66 4.76
C GLN A 40 3.83 -12.95 4.27
N ARG A 41 3.16 -13.92 4.92
CA ARG A 41 1.71 -14.12 4.76
C ARG A 41 0.96 -13.16 5.67
N LEU A 42 -0.16 -12.62 5.20
CA LEU A 42 -0.98 -11.67 5.95
C LEU A 42 -2.46 -11.94 5.73
N LEU A 43 -3.26 -11.88 6.81
CA LEU A 43 -4.71 -11.82 6.76
C LEU A 43 -5.13 -10.35 6.92
N LEU A 44 -5.69 -9.75 5.87
CA LEU A 44 -6.15 -8.36 5.90
C LEU A 44 -7.68 -8.30 5.99
N VAL A 45 -8.20 -7.90 7.16
CA VAL A 45 -9.64 -7.69 7.37
C VAL A 45 -9.89 -6.20 7.58
N GLN A 46 -10.69 -5.59 6.70
CA GLN A 46 -11.08 -4.17 6.76
C GLN A 46 -12.47 -3.99 6.15
N SER A 47 -13.14 -2.88 6.44
CA SER A 47 -14.45 -2.53 5.85
C SER A 47 -14.39 -2.38 4.32
N THR A 48 -15.54 -2.50 3.65
CA THR A 48 -15.66 -2.19 2.22
C THR A 48 -15.37 -0.71 1.98
N GLY A 49 -14.73 -0.37 0.86
CA GLY A 49 -14.29 1.01 0.57
C GLY A 49 -12.99 1.43 1.28
N TRP A 50 -12.44 0.62 2.20
CA TRP A 50 -11.16 0.93 2.85
C TRP A 50 -9.96 0.96 1.90
N GLY A 51 -10.05 0.41 0.69
CA GLY A 51 -8.93 0.38 -0.26
C GLY A 51 -8.05 -0.88 -0.19
N LYS A 52 -8.63 -2.02 0.24
CA LYS A 52 -7.93 -3.32 0.30
C LYS A 52 -7.44 -3.80 -1.07
N SER A 53 -8.10 -3.38 -2.16
CA SER A 53 -7.73 -3.75 -3.54
C SER A 53 -6.40 -3.16 -4.02
N ALA A 54 -5.86 -2.18 -3.29
CA ALA A 54 -4.57 -1.57 -3.57
C ALA A 54 -3.45 -2.13 -2.67
N VAL A 55 -3.71 -3.22 -1.93
CA VAL A 55 -2.74 -4.00 -1.15
C VAL A 55 -2.50 -5.32 -1.86
#